data_AF-A0A9D5LTC7-F1
#
_entry.id   AF-A0A9D5LTC7-F1
#
_cell.length_a   1.000
_cell.length_b   1.000
_cell.length_c   1.000
_cell.angle_alpha   90.00
_cell.angle_beta   90.00
_cell.angle_gamma   90.00
#
_symmetry.space_group_name_H-M   'P 1'
#
loop_
_entity.id
_entity.type
_entity.pdbx_description
1 polymer ?
#
loop_
_entity_poly.entity_id
_entity_poly.type
_entity_poly.pdbx_seq_one_letter_code
_entity_poly.pdbx_strand_id
1 'polypeptide(L)'
;MISEFISCHTELVELIRLRTIRTAEALISIPDCSNHPAWAFFTLDEEHIETTPDTVIEGHHVRPHIVFFQESVPNIERAIEWAQMADIFVVIGTSLAVYPAASLLHYVRRGVPVYYIDPRPAAVPAGVTVIPEPATRGVETLKKYLLG
;
A
#
# COMPACT_ATOMS: atom_id res chain seq x y z
N MET A 1 -18.83 -10.72 3.10
CA MET A 1 -17.58 -10.76 3.87
C MET A 1 -16.62 -9.83 3.14
N ILE A 2 -16.28 -8.72 3.77
CA ILE A 2 -15.59 -7.59 3.13
C ILE A 2 -14.13 -7.99 2.98
N SER A 3 -13.69 -8.25 1.75
CA SER A 3 -12.28 -8.52 1.43
C SER A 3 -11.54 -7.18 1.39
N GLU A 4 -10.69 -6.94 2.38
CA GLU A 4 -9.73 -5.84 2.35
C GLU A 4 -8.64 -6.19 1.34
N PHE A 5 -8.67 -5.59 0.15
CA PHE A 5 -7.63 -5.76 -0.87
C PHE A 5 -6.49 -4.77 -0.61
N ILE A 6 -5.26 -5.26 -0.52
CA ILE A 6 -4.06 -4.42 -0.58
C ILE A 6 -3.50 -4.52 -2.00
N SER A 7 -3.66 -3.43 -2.76
CA SER A 7 -3.05 -3.31 -4.07
C SER A 7 -1.52 -3.28 -3.93
N CYS A 8 -0.84 -4.07 -4.76
CA CYS A 8 0.60 -4.25 -4.66
C CYS A 8 1.28 -4.11 -6.02
N HIS A 9 1.50 -2.86 -6.40
CA HIS A 9 2.65 -2.45 -7.19
C HIS A 9 3.34 -1.35 -6.41
N THR A 10 4.68 -1.32 -6.48
CA THR A 10 5.67 -0.22 -6.32
C THR A 10 5.23 1.18 -5.82
N GLU A 11 4.27 1.28 -4.91
CA GLU A 11 3.56 2.53 -4.57
C GLU A 11 3.21 2.58 -3.06
N LEU A 12 3.86 1.78 -2.22
CA LEU A 12 4.13 2.22 -0.83
C LEU A 12 5.15 3.41 -0.83
N VAL A 13 5.61 3.81 -2.01
CA VAL A 13 6.71 4.73 -2.30
C VAL A 13 6.24 6.14 -2.69
N GLU A 14 4.98 6.39 -3.04
CA GLU A 14 4.52 7.70 -3.56
C GLU A 14 3.76 8.58 -2.54
N LEU A 15 4.07 8.50 -1.24
CA LEU A 15 3.41 9.34 -0.22
C LEU A 15 3.79 10.85 -0.28
N ILE A 16 4.57 11.32 -1.28
CA ILE A 16 4.91 12.75 -1.49
C ILE A 16 4.72 13.23 -2.94
N ARG A 17 4.20 12.42 -3.88
CA ARG A 17 3.89 12.93 -5.22
C ARG A 17 2.47 12.57 -5.62
N LEU A 18 1.61 13.58 -5.63
CA LEU A 18 0.28 13.50 -6.22
C LEU A 18 0.40 13.15 -7.72
N ARG A 19 0.25 11.88 -8.05
CA ARG A 19 -0.28 11.44 -9.35
C ARG A 19 -1.30 10.34 -9.12
N THR A 20 -2.40 10.45 -9.85
CA THR A 20 -3.52 9.50 -9.83
C THR A 20 -3.02 8.09 -10.13
N ILE A 21 -3.04 7.22 -9.13
CA ILE A 21 -2.66 5.82 -9.28
C ILE A 21 -3.86 5.05 -9.84
N ARG A 22 -3.76 4.59 -11.09
CA ARG A 22 -4.62 3.53 -11.65
C ARG A 22 -3.98 2.16 -11.37
N THR A 23 -3.92 1.71 -10.11
CA THR A 23 -3.24 0.45 -9.72
C THR A 23 -4.09 -0.81 -9.85
N ALA A 24 -4.89 -0.88 -10.91
CA ALA A 24 -5.61 -2.11 -11.28
C ALA A 24 -5.20 -2.64 -12.67
N GLU A 25 -4.19 -2.06 -13.32
CA GLU A 25 -3.95 -2.29 -14.76
C GLU A 25 -2.96 -3.42 -15.07
N ALA A 26 -2.52 -4.20 -14.09
CA ALA A 26 -1.53 -5.26 -14.33
C ALA A 26 -1.96 -6.60 -13.72
N LEU A 27 -1.96 -7.63 -14.56
CA LEU A 27 -2.17 -9.02 -14.19
C LEU A 27 -0.83 -9.75 -14.06
N ILE A 28 -0.79 -10.78 -13.23
CA ILE A 28 0.32 -11.73 -13.14
C ILE A 28 -0.12 -13.13 -13.55
N SER A 29 0.77 -13.84 -14.23
CA SER A 29 0.63 -15.28 -14.46
C SER A 29 0.49 -16.03 -13.12
N ILE A 30 -0.49 -16.90 -13.00
CA ILE A 30 -0.59 -17.87 -11.91
C ILE A 30 0.49 -18.93 -12.15
N PRO A 31 1.43 -19.16 -11.21
CA PRO A 31 2.44 -20.19 -11.37
C PRO A 31 1.77 -21.57 -11.47
N ASP A 32 1.94 -22.28 -12.58
CA ASP A 32 1.65 -23.70 -12.66
C ASP A 32 2.81 -24.46 -11.99
N CYS A 33 2.50 -25.30 -11.00
CA CYS A 33 3.48 -26.11 -10.26
C CYS A 33 4.30 -27.07 -11.14
N SER A 34 3.97 -27.24 -12.43
CA SER A 34 4.51 -28.30 -13.26
C SER A 34 5.62 -27.92 -14.25
N ASN A 35 5.81 -26.66 -14.64
CA ASN A 35 7.01 -26.23 -15.37
C ASN A 35 7.09 -24.71 -15.62
N HIS A 36 8.31 -24.18 -15.50
CA HIS A 36 8.83 -22.83 -15.82
C HIS A 36 8.80 -21.70 -14.78
N PRO A 37 9.93 -20.96 -14.64
CA PRO A 37 10.02 -19.67 -13.97
C PRO A 37 9.80 -18.53 -14.99
N ALA A 38 8.81 -17.68 -14.76
CA ALA A 38 8.83 -16.25 -15.05
C ALA A 38 7.50 -15.67 -14.59
N TRP A 39 7.52 -14.77 -13.62
CA TRP A 39 6.43 -13.84 -13.39
C TRP A 39 6.23 -13.08 -14.72
N ALA A 40 5.11 -13.29 -15.40
CA ALA A 40 4.75 -12.49 -16.56
C ALA A 40 3.74 -11.44 -16.11
N PHE A 41 4.04 -10.16 -16.39
CA PHE A 41 3.11 -9.07 -16.18
C PHE A 41 2.37 -8.80 -17.49
N PHE A 42 1.05 -8.74 -17.42
CA PHE A 42 0.19 -8.39 -18.55
C PHE A 42 -0.52 -7.08 -18.22
N THR A 43 -0.43 -6.10 -19.11
CA THR A 43 -1.17 -4.85 -18.97
C THR A 43 -2.58 -5.05 -19.48
N LEU A 44 -3.58 -4.62 -18.72
CA LEU A 44 -4.97 -4.57 -19.18
C LEU A 44 -5.11 -3.41 -20.17
N ASP A 45 -5.60 -3.69 -21.36
CA ASP A 45 -6.06 -2.65 -22.28
C ASP A 45 -7.52 -2.25 -21.97
N GLU A 46 -8.00 -1.18 -22.60
CA GLU A 46 -9.35 -0.65 -22.37
C GLU A 46 -10.47 -1.62 -22.78
N GLU A 47 -10.18 -2.61 -23.65
CA GLU A 47 -11.14 -3.61 -24.10
C GLU A 47 -11.18 -4.84 -23.16
N HIS A 48 -10.15 -5.05 -22.33
CA HIS A 48 -9.99 -6.20 -21.44
C HIS A 48 -9.93 -5.81 -19.94
N ILE A 49 -10.68 -4.79 -19.52
CA ILE A 49 -10.71 -4.34 -18.11
C ILE A 49 -11.26 -5.41 -17.15
N GLU A 50 -12.12 -6.31 -17.63
CA GLU A 50 -12.72 -7.35 -16.81
C GLU A 50 -11.99 -8.70 -16.93
N THR A 51 -11.61 -9.28 -15.78
CA THR A 51 -11.02 -10.62 -15.69
C THR A 51 -11.79 -11.50 -14.72
N THR A 52 -11.83 -12.81 -15.01
CA THR A 52 -12.34 -13.86 -14.12
C THR A 52 -11.19 -14.83 -13.76
N PRO A 53 -11.37 -15.72 -12.77
CA PRO A 53 -10.40 -16.78 -12.48
C PRO A 53 -10.10 -17.71 -13.68
N ASP A 54 -11.02 -17.77 -14.65
CA ASP A 54 -10.88 -18.56 -15.87
C ASP A 54 -10.21 -17.78 -17.02
N THR A 55 -9.87 -16.50 -16.81
CA THR A 55 -9.18 -15.69 -17.82
C THR A 55 -7.80 -16.26 -18.10
N VAL A 56 -7.50 -16.44 -19.39
CA VAL A 56 -6.22 -16.92 -19.90
C VAL A 56 -5.67 -15.90 -20.91
N ILE A 57 -4.44 -15.45 -20.71
CA ILE A 57 -3.71 -14.54 -21.62
C ILE A 57 -2.42 -15.22 -22.03
N GLU A 58 -2.18 -15.28 -23.35
CA GLU A 58 -0.99 -15.94 -23.93
C GLU A 58 -0.76 -17.38 -23.42
N GLY A 59 -1.85 -18.10 -23.10
CA GLY A 59 -1.79 -19.47 -22.58
C GLY A 59 -1.57 -19.57 -21.06
N HIS A 60 -1.52 -18.45 -20.35
CA HIS A 60 -1.38 -18.41 -18.89
C HIS A 60 -2.68 -18.00 -18.21
N HIS A 61 -3.08 -18.73 -17.17
CA HIS A 61 -4.06 -18.19 -16.23
C HIS A 61 -3.48 -16.96 -15.56
N VAL A 62 -4.31 -15.93 -15.40
CA VAL A 62 -3.89 -14.62 -14.91
C VAL A 62 -4.76 -14.17 -13.76
N ARG A 63 -4.18 -13.37 -12.87
CA ARG A 63 -4.92 -12.69 -11.79
C ARG A 63 -4.42 -11.26 -11.62
N PRO A 64 -5.22 -10.35 -11.05
CA PRO A 64 -4.75 -9.02 -10.70
C PRO A 64 -3.49 -9.09 -9.84
N HIS A 65 -2.50 -8.22 -10.13
CA HIS A 65 -1.29 -8.10 -9.33
C HIS A 65 -1.58 -7.34 -8.03
N ILE A 66 -2.26 -8.03 -7.13
CA ILE A 66 -2.60 -7.59 -5.79
C ILE A 66 -2.20 -8.68 -4.80
N VAL A 67 -1.95 -8.29 -3.55
CA VAL A 67 -1.57 -9.25 -2.51
C VAL A 67 -2.84 -9.85 -1.91
N PHE A 68 -2.97 -11.17 -1.98
CA PHE A 68 -4.02 -11.88 -1.28
C PHE A 68 -3.63 -12.14 0.17
N PHE A 69 -4.62 -12.44 1.01
CA PHE A 69 -4.35 -12.91 2.36
C PHE A 69 -3.42 -14.13 2.32
N GLN A 70 -2.47 -14.18 3.26
CA GLN A 70 -1.42 -15.21 3.35
C GLN A 70 -0.35 -15.14 2.26
N GLU A 71 -0.44 -14.23 1.30
CA GLU A 71 0.68 -13.95 0.40
C GLU A 71 1.67 -13.00 1.06
N SER A 72 2.94 -13.15 0.68
CA SER A 72 3.97 -12.22 1.14
C SER A 72 3.72 -10.84 0.54
N VAL A 73 3.79 -9.79 1.35
CA VAL A 73 3.73 -8.41 0.87
C VAL A 73 5.09 -8.07 0.26
N PRO A 74 5.20 -7.87 -1.06
CA PRO A 74 6.47 -7.52 -1.67
C PRO A 74 6.90 -6.10 -1.26
N ASN A 75 8.20 -5.85 -1.29
CA ASN A 75 8.85 -4.59 -0.93
C ASN A 75 8.68 -4.16 0.55
N ILE A 76 8.20 -5.02 1.45
CA ILE A 76 8.07 -4.68 2.86
C ILE A 76 9.42 -4.35 3.51
N GLU A 77 10.49 -5.07 3.14
CA GLU A 77 11.84 -4.83 3.63
C GLU A 77 12.35 -3.44 3.22
N ARG A 78 12.11 -3.05 1.96
CA ARG A 78 12.47 -1.72 1.46
C ARG A 78 11.66 -0.61 2.14
N ALA A 79 10.37 -0.84 2.41
CA ALA A 79 9.55 0.11 3.15
C ALA A 79 10.07 0.29 4.60
N ILE A 80 10.56 -0.77 5.23
CA ILE A 80 11.21 -0.71 6.55
C ILE A 80 12.47 0.15 6.50
N GLU A 81 13.35 -0.05 5.51
CA GLU A 81 14.57 0.76 5.34
C GLU A 81 14.24 2.26 5.25
N TRP A 82 13.21 2.65 4.49
CA TRP A 82 12.81 4.05 4.39
C TRP A 82 12.18 4.59 5.67
N ALA A 83 11.35 3.80 6.36
CA ALA A 83 10.79 4.20 7.65
C ALA A 83 11.91 4.50 8.67
N GLN A 84 12.99 3.72 8.64
CA GLN A 84 14.18 3.95 9.47
C GLN A 84 14.97 5.19 9.06
N MET A 85 14.93 5.60 7.79
CA MET A 85 15.63 6.79 7.30
C MET A 85 14.82 8.08 7.37
N ALA A 86 13.51 7.99 7.59
CA ALA A 86 12.61 9.13 7.58
C ALA A 86 12.98 10.17 8.65
N ASP A 87 12.86 11.45 8.27
CA ASP A 87 12.97 12.59 9.19
C ASP A 87 11.60 13.02 9.73
N ILE A 88 10.52 12.65 9.03
CA ILE A 88 9.11 12.77 9.44
C ILE A 88 8.37 11.54 8.89
N PHE A 89 7.47 10.94 9.66
CA PHE A 89 6.63 9.83 9.20
C PHE A 89 5.14 10.18 9.30
N VAL A 90 4.37 9.92 8.26
CA VAL A 90 2.95 10.27 8.20
C VAL A 90 2.12 9.05 7.79
N VAL A 91 1.12 8.72 8.60
CA VAL A 91 0.13 7.66 8.35
C VAL A 91 -1.19 8.35 8.02
N ILE A 92 -1.83 7.99 6.89
CA ILE A 92 -3.05 8.65 6.42
C ILE A 92 -4.09 7.61 6.00
N GLY A 93 -5.32 7.73 6.50
CA GLY A 93 -6.49 7.03 5.98
C GLY A 93 -6.44 5.51 6.12
N THR A 94 -5.89 5.00 7.21
CA THR A 94 -5.82 3.57 7.52
C THR A 94 -6.17 3.32 8.96
N SER A 95 -6.87 2.20 9.22
CA SER A 95 -7.18 1.71 10.57
C SER A 95 -5.98 1.06 11.26
N LEU A 96 -4.83 0.92 10.57
CA LEU A 96 -3.66 0.18 11.04
C LEU A 96 -3.96 -1.28 11.40
N ALA A 97 -4.99 -1.88 10.78
CA ALA A 97 -5.39 -3.26 11.06
C ALA A 97 -4.63 -4.31 10.26
N VAL A 98 -4.02 -3.95 9.13
CA VAL A 98 -3.43 -4.93 8.21
C VAL A 98 -1.92 -5.06 8.37
N TYR A 99 -1.48 -6.26 8.69
CA TYR A 99 -0.08 -6.62 8.85
C TYR A 99 0.46 -7.30 7.58
N PRO A 100 1.74 -7.10 7.25
CA PRO A 100 2.78 -6.38 8.00
C PRO A 100 2.77 -4.85 7.87
N ALA A 101 2.01 -4.25 6.95
CA ALA A 101 2.09 -2.81 6.65
C ALA A 101 1.92 -1.90 7.88
N ALA A 102 0.97 -2.21 8.77
CA ALA A 102 0.76 -1.46 10.01
C ALA A 102 1.99 -1.41 10.93
N SER A 103 2.89 -2.39 10.83
CA SER A 103 4.10 -2.45 11.65
C SER A 103 5.15 -1.42 11.29
N LEU A 104 5.05 -0.75 10.12
CA LEU A 104 6.03 0.25 9.66
C LEU A 104 6.22 1.39 10.69
N LEU A 105 5.17 1.74 11.44
CA LEU A 105 5.26 2.75 12.49
C LEU A 105 6.28 2.40 13.59
N HIS A 106 6.56 1.11 13.80
CA HIS A 106 7.51 0.63 14.80
C HIS A 106 8.97 0.68 14.34
N TYR A 107 9.21 0.87 13.04
CA TYR A 107 10.57 0.97 12.47
C TYR A 107 11.06 2.42 12.39
N VAL A 108 10.19 3.39 12.69
CA VAL A 108 10.56 4.81 12.74
C VAL A 108 11.52 5.07 13.90
N ARG A 109 12.59 5.82 13.64
CA ARG A 109 13.61 6.16 14.65
C ARG A 109 12.98 6.95 15.81
N ARG A 110 13.48 6.71 17.02
CA ARG A 110 13.08 7.49 18.20
C ARG A 110 13.35 8.98 17.99
N GLY A 111 12.40 9.82 18.38
CA GLY A 111 12.48 11.28 18.27
C GLY A 111 12.06 11.84 16.92
N VAL A 112 11.88 11.00 15.89
CA VAL A 112 11.28 11.41 14.62
C VAL A 112 9.79 11.69 14.86
N PRO A 113 9.27 12.86 14.44
CA PRO A 113 7.85 13.16 14.56
C PRO A 113 7.02 12.23 13.68
N VAL A 114 5.99 11.64 14.30
CA VAL A 114 5.01 10.79 13.62
C VAL A 114 3.64 11.44 13.66
N TYR A 115 2.98 11.52 12.52
CA TYR A 115 1.62 12.05 12.40
C TYR A 115 0.67 10.98 11.88
N TYR A 116 -0.51 10.87 12.48
CA TYR A 116 -1.55 9.94 12.08
C TYR A 116 -2.85 10.68 11.78
N ILE A 117 -3.24 10.70 10.50
CA ILE A 117 -4.43 11.37 9.98
C ILE A 117 -5.48 10.32 9.67
N ASP A 118 -6.54 10.26 10.48
CA ASP A 118 -7.68 9.38 10.23
C ASP A 118 -8.93 9.93 10.94
N PRO A 119 -10.13 9.92 10.33
CA PRO A 119 -11.35 10.41 10.98
C PRO A 119 -11.81 9.55 12.17
N ARG A 120 -11.33 8.31 12.28
CA ARG A 120 -11.62 7.34 13.35
C ARG A 120 -10.33 6.62 13.76
N PRO A 121 -9.38 7.34 14.38
CA PRO A 121 -8.03 6.84 14.59
C PRO A 121 -8.02 5.61 15.50
N ALA A 122 -7.21 4.62 15.12
CA ALA A 122 -6.88 3.49 15.98
C ALA A 122 -6.01 3.93 17.19
N ALA A 123 -5.91 3.05 18.19
CA ALA A 123 -5.00 3.25 19.30
C ALA A 123 -3.55 3.18 18.79
N VAL A 124 -2.75 4.20 19.11
CA VAL A 124 -1.35 4.32 18.68
C VAL A 124 -0.41 4.49 19.86
N PRO A 125 0.89 4.15 19.72
CA PRO A 125 1.88 4.38 20.76
C PRO A 125 2.00 5.86 21.13
N ALA A 126 2.51 6.12 22.35
CA ALA A 126 2.88 7.47 22.76
C ALA A 126 3.92 8.07 21.81
N GLY A 127 3.82 9.38 21.56
CA GLY A 127 4.69 10.11 20.63
C GLY A 127 4.16 10.22 19.20
N VAL A 128 3.04 9.56 18.88
CA VAL A 128 2.31 9.78 17.63
C VAL A 128 1.33 10.94 17.81
N THR A 129 1.43 11.94 16.93
CA THR A 129 0.49 13.06 16.87
C THR A 129 -0.73 12.67 16.03
N VAL A 130 -1.89 12.59 16.66
CA VAL A 130 -3.13 12.20 15.99
C VAL A 130 -3.89 13.43 15.51
N ILE A 131 -4.28 13.41 14.23
CA ILE A 131 -5.10 14.43 13.56
C ILE A 131 -6.42 13.74 13.16
N PRO A 132 -7.50 13.88 13.94
CA PRO A 132 -8.75 13.15 13.74
C PRO A 132 -9.60 13.79 12.62
N GLU A 133 -9.08 13.82 11.40
CA GLU A 133 -9.71 14.44 10.23
C GLU A 133 -9.64 13.49 9.00
N PRO A 134 -10.54 13.64 8.01
CA PRO A 134 -10.36 12.99 6.72
C PRO A 134 -9.07 13.47 6.06
N ALA A 135 -8.45 12.61 5.23
CA ALA A 135 -7.16 12.87 4.58
C ALA A 135 -7.05 14.26 3.95
N THR A 136 -8.09 14.69 3.23
CA THR A 136 -8.14 16.00 2.56
C THR A 136 -7.96 17.18 3.51
N ARG A 137 -8.58 17.15 4.69
CA ARG A 137 -8.45 18.21 5.70
C ARG A 137 -7.23 18.01 6.58
N GLY A 138 -6.95 16.78 6.99
CA GLY A 138 -5.84 16.47 7.89
C GLY A 138 -4.47 16.81 7.29
N VAL A 139 -4.29 16.66 5.98
CA VAL A 139 -3.05 17.08 5.29
C VAL A 139 -2.88 18.61 5.32
N GLU A 140 -3.96 19.39 5.15
CA GLU A 140 -3.92 20.85 5.29
C GLU A 140 -3.62 21.27 6.74
N THR A 141 -4.17 20.55 7.72
CA THR A 141 -3.84 20.75 9.14
C THR A 141 -2.37 20.45 9.42
N LEU A 142 -1.85 19.33 8.92
CA LEU A 142 -0.45 18.96 9.06
C LEU A 142 0.48 20.00 8.41
N LYS A 143 0.14 20.50 7.23
CA LYS A 143 0.90 21.54 6.53
C LYS A 143 1.11 22.77 7.42
N LYS A 144 0.09 23.20 8.16
CA LYS A 144 0.19 24.33 9.12
C LYS A 144 1.15 24.02 10.27
N TYR A 145 1.15 22.78 10.77
CA TYR A 145 2.10 22.37 11.82
C TYR A 145 3.55 22.42 11.35
N LEU A 146 3.79 22.10 10.08
CA LEU A 146 5.14 22.01 9.53
C LEU A 146 5.68 23.35 8.99
N LEU A 147 4.80 24.24 8.50
CA LEU A 147 5.20 25.45 7.78
C LEU A 147 4.98 26.77 8.53
N GLY A 148 4.19 26.79 9.60
CA GLY A 148 3.82 28.02 10.32
C GLY A 148 2.72 28.80 9.62
#